data_AF-A0A2I0PCT6-F1
#
_entry.id   AF-A0A2I0PCT6-F1
#
_cell.length_a   1.000
_cell.length_b   1.000
_cell.length_c   1.000
_cell.angle_alpha   90.00
_cell.angle_beta   90.00
_cell.angle_gamma   90.00
#
_symmetry.space_group_name_H-M   'P 1'
#
loop_
_entity.id
_entity.type
_entity.pdbx_description
1 polymer ?
#
loop_
_entity_poly.entity_id
_entity_poly.type
_entity_poly.pdbx_seq_one_letter_code
_entity_poly.pdbx_strand_id
1 'polypeptide(L)' 'MTWKTIARIQSEGYEALVKALGPEDAARFIRSYDSGSGDYTKERKEILGKKSVKQIGEEILKLQKSL' A
#
# COMPACT_ATOMS: atom_id res chain seq x y z
N MET A 1 11.20 17.20 -9.76
CA MET A 1 10.80 15.96 -10.45
C MET A 1 9.39 15.63 -9.98
N THR A 2 8.39 15.61 -10.87
CA THR A 2 7.00 15.36 -10.49
C THR A 2 6.76 13.86 -10.40
N TRP A 3 6.59 13.34 -9.19
CA TRP A 3 6.29 11.93 -9.00
C TRP A 3 4.90 11.58 -9.53
N LYS A 4 4.76 10.38 -10.08
CA LYS A 4 3.44 9.86 -10.49
C LYS A 4 2.67 9.46 -9.24
N THR A 5 1.35 9.67 -9.25
CA THR A 5 0.48 9.07 -8.22
C THR A 5 0.49 7.55 -8.36
N ILE A 6 0.20 6.83 -7.27
CA ILE A 6 0.09 5.37 -7.29
C ILE A 6 -0.95 4.91 -8.32
N ALA A 7 -2.10 5.58 -8.37
CA ALA A 7 -3.14 5.30 -9.37
C ALA A 7 -2.62 5.42 -10.81
N ARG A 8 -1.78 6.43 -11.09
CA ARG A 8 -1.18 6.61 -12.42
C ARG A 8 -0.18 5.50 -12.76
N ILE A 9 0.64 5.08 -11.79
CA ILE A 9 1.58 3.97 -11.98
C ILE A 9 0.82 2.66 -12.23
N GLN A 10 -0.26 2.41 -11.48
CA GLN A 10 -1.09 1.22 -11.65
C GLN A 10 -1.77 1.18 -13.02
N SER A 11 -2.32 2.31 -13.48
CA SER A 11 -2.94 2.42 -14.82
C SER A 11 -1.92 2.15 -15.93
N GLU A 12 -0.79 2.86 -15.91
CA GLU A 12 0.26 2.69 -16.91
C GLU A 12 0.85 1.27 -16.90
N GLY A 13 1.00 0.67 -15.71
CA GLY A 13 1.46 -0.71 -15.55
C GLY A 13 0.48 -1.74 -16.10
N TYR A 14 -0.81 -1.55 -15.86
CA TYR A 14 -1.85 -2.43 -16.43
C TYR A 14 -1.89 -2.33 -17.96
N GLU A 15 -1.83 -1.13 -18.52
CA GLU A 15 -1.78 -0.92 -19.97
C GLU A 15 -0.58 -1.61 -20.62
N ALA A 16 0.59 -1.52 -19.99
CA ALA A 16 1.80 -2.20 -20.46
C ALA A 16 1.63 -3.73 -20.46
N LEU A 17 1.02 -4.29 -19.42
CA LEU A 17 0.72 -5.73 -19.33
C LEU A 17 -0.27 -6.17 -20.41
N VAL A 18 -1.35 -5.42 -20.62
CA VAL A 18 -2.35 -5.73 -21.67
C VAL A 18 -1.71 -5.68 -23.05
N LYS A 19 -0.83 -4.71 -23.31
CA LYS A 19 -0.12 -4.62 -24.59
C LYS A 19 0.80 -5.82 -24.87
N ALA A 20 1.43 -6.35 -23.83
CA ALA A 20 2.38 -7.45 -23.96
C ALA A 20 1.72 -8.84 -23.97
N LEU A 21 0.67 -9.04 -23.17
CA LEU A 21 0.08 -10.34 -22.88
C LEU A 21 -1.34 -10.50 -23.43
N GLY A 22 -1.98 -9.41 -23.84
CA GLY A 22 -3.42 -9.38 -24.03
C GLY A 22 -4.19 -9.26 -22.70
N PRO A 23 -5.48 -8.88 -22.75
CA PRO A 23 -6.25 -8.54 -21.56
C PRO A 23 -6.50 -9.73 -20.63
N GLU A 24 -6.68 -10.93 -21.18
CA GLU A 24 -6.96 -12.14 -20.39
C GLU A 24 -5.75 -12.55 -19.54
N ASP A 25 -4.57 -12.66 -20.18
CA ASP A 25 -3.35 -13.09 -19.50
C ASP A 25 -2.78 -11.99 -18.60
N ALA A 26 -2.96 -10.70 -18.94
CA ALA A 26 -2.64 -9.60 -18.02
C ALA A 26 -3.44 -9.69 -16.71
N ALA A 27 -4.73 -10.03 -16.79
CA ALA A 27 -5.56 -10.19 -15.61
C ALA A 27 -5.17 -11.44 -14.79
N ARG A 28 -4.82 -12.55 -15.45
CA ARG A 28 -4.29 -13.76 -14.78
C ARG A 28 -2.95 -13.47 -14.10
N PHE A 29 -2.05 -12.73 -14.75
CA PHE A 29 -0.77 -12.32 -14.21
C PHE A 29 -0.92 -11.48 -12.93
N ILE A 30 -1.80 -10.48 -12.94
CA ILE A 30 -2.06 -9.68 -11.73
C ILE A 30 -2.60 -10.54 -10.59
N ARG A 31 -3.51 -11.49 -10.89
CA ARG A 31 -4.04 -12.43 -9.89
C ARG A 31 -3.05 -13.51 -9.44
N SER A 32 -1.98 -13.74 -10.20
CA SER A 32 -0.93 -14.71 -9.86
C SER A 32 -0.01 -14.21 -8.76
N TYR A 33 0.03 -12.89 -8.54
CA TYR A 33 0.57 -12.35 -7.31
C TYR A 33 -0.38 -12.74 -6.18
N ASP A 34 0.06 -13.71 -5.37
CA ASP A 34 -0.63 -14.06 -4.14
C ASP A 34 -0.76 -12.81 -3.27
N SER A 35 -1.90 -12.62 -2.61
CA SER A 35 -2.08 -11.57 -1.62
C SER A 35 -1.02 -11.81 -0.55
N GLY A 36 0.03 -10.99 -0.50
CA GLY A 36 1.28 -11.32 0.19
C GLY A 36 1.12 -11.98 1.58
N SER A 37 2.11 -12.78 1.96
CA SER A 37 2.14 -13.43 3.26
C SER A 37 2.20 -12.42 4.41
N GLY A 38 1.45 -12.67 5.49
CA GLY A 38 1.47 -11.86 6.70
C GLY A 38 0.09 -11.81 7.35
N ASP A 39 0.05 -11.49 8.63
CA ASP A 39 -1.22 -11.26 9.33
C ASP A 39 -1.24 -9.80 9.75
N TYR A 40 -1.56 -8.93 8.80
CA TYR A 40 -1.63 -7.49 9.04
C TYR A 40 -2.56 -7.17 10.24
N THR A 41 -3.56 -7.99 10.50
CA THR A 41 -4.44 -7.79 11.67
C THR A 41 -3.70 -8.03 12.99
N LYS A 42 -2.86 -9.07 13.08
CA LYS A 42 -1.99 -9.30 14.24
C LYS A 42 -0.89 -8.25 14.33
N GLU A 43 -0.16 -8.02 13.25
CA GLU A 43 0.96 -7.07 13.20
C GLU A 43 0.51 -5.66 13.58
N ARG A 44 -0.65 -5.21 13.05
CA ARG A 44 -1.23 -3.91 13.42
C ARG A 44 -1.58 -3.82 14.91
N LYS A 45 -2.07 -4.92 15.52
CA LYS A 45 -2.37 -4.95 16.96
C LYS A 45 -1.10 -4.85 17.79
N GLU A 46 0.01 -5.44 17.35
CA GLU A 46 1.31 -5.34 18.03
C GLU A 46 1.88 -3.92 17.94
N ILE A 47 1.83 -3.31 16.75
CA ILE A 47 2.42 -1.98 16.49
C ILE A 47 1.59 -0.87 17.14
N LEU A 48 0.27 -0.89 16.98
CA LEU A 48 -0.61 0.23 17.35
C LEU A 48 -1.42 -0.05 18.63
N GLY A 49 -1.53 -1.31 19.05
CA GLY A 49 -2.33 -1.68 20.21
C GLY A 49 -3.78 -1.23 20.10
N LYS A 50 -4.29 -0.63 21.18
CA LYS A 50 -5.65 -0.04 21.28
C LYS A 50 -5.66 1.47 21.15
N LYS A 51 -4.58 2.08 20.64
CA LYS A 51 -4.49 3.54 20.55
C LYS A 51 -5.53 4.07 19.55
N SER A 52 -6.26 5.09 19.97
CA SER A 52 -7.09 5.87 19.05
C SER A 52 -6.22 6.70 18.11
N VAL A 53 -6.76 7.06 16.95
CA VAL A 53 -6.08 7.95 15.98
C VAL A 53 -5.65 9.26 16.64
N LYS A 54 -6.46 9.80 17.54
CA LYS A 54 -6.14 11.02 18.29
C LYS A 54 -4.88 10.86 19.15
N GLN A 55 -4.79 9.77 19.91
CA GLN A 55 -3.63 9.47 20.75
C GLN A 55 -2.35 9.30 19.92
N ILE A 56 -2.45 8.63 18.77
CA ILE A 56 -1.32 8.49 17.83
C ILE A 56 -0.87 9.87 17.33
N GLY A 57 -1.81 10.73 16.93
CA GLY A 57 -1.51 12.09 16.48
C GLY A 57 -0.85 12.95 17.57
N GLU A 58 -1.31 12.85 18.82
CA GLU A 58 -0.72 13.56 19.95
C GLU A 58 0.73 13.10 20.23
N GLU A 59 1.02 11.80 20.12
CA GLU A 59 2.37 11.25 20.26
C GLU A 59 3.31 11.78 19.17
N ILE A 60 2.86 11.80 17.91
CA ILE A 60 3.62 12.34 16.78
C ILE A 60 3.96 13.82 17.02
N LEU A 61 2.98 14.63 17.43
CA LEU A 61 3.20 16.05 17.72
C LEU A 61 4.15 16.27 18.89
N LYS A 62 4.12 15.41 19.91
CA LYS A 62 5.09 15.47 21.02
C LYS A 62 6.50 15.16 20.55
N LEU A 63 6.67 14.10 19.75
CA LEU A 63 7.97 13.73 19.18
C LEU A 63 8.56 14.86 18.31
N GLN A 64 7.73 15.48 17.48
CA GLN A 64 8.14 16.61 16.64
C GLN A 64 8.56 17.84 17.43
N LYS A 65 8.00 18.06 18.63
CA LYS A 65 8.38 19.19 19.51
C LYS A 65 9.63 18.91 20.34
N SER A 66 10.01 17.64 20.49
CA SER A 66 11.23 17.23 21.20
C SER A 66 12.46 17.12 20.29
N LEU A 67 12.28 17.37 18.99
CA LEU A 67 13.33 17.50 17.98
C LEU A 67 13.65 18.97 17.74
#